data_AF-A0A6P8ZNF3-F1
#
_entry.id   AF-A0A6P8ZNF3-F1
#
_cell.length_a   1.000
_cell.length_b   1.000
_cell.length_c   1.000
_cell.angle_alpha   90.00
_cell.angle_beta   90.00
_cell.angle_gamma   90.00
#
_symmetry.space_group_name_H-M   'P 1'
#
loop_
_entity.id
_entity.type
_entity.pdbx_description
1 polymer ?
#
loop_
_entity_poly.entity_id
_entity_poly.type
_entity_poly.pdbx_seq_one_letter_code
_entity_poly.pdbx_strand_id
1 'polypeptide(L)'
;MVHLFVHARDFGCVDSIKNDHLSLLADRIIDRFTCEKKSTYYIPPSGRSVATGKLSHKLRNLRRKPANSQSKESISEESVDDPAERLRCAPKDPNVDLEAAINFLAFTRSPWTEVEEKWVSTHQYRLNQLKTEPYLDKYFASWPVLQSPSGCTLLEADFNSLWPGRNSVIFSKWPLFEEKLLKLAEKDVKDQTSKAILSLLKPNTSSDGRTAIAFSILPALCPPTRKIKLNNGKLWLPSIAEARSSMILHAQNANKVRLTLKENTDRLFKQGQRVQPLIIVVGPTLDKITKSYVCIDKTLWATSCVMKSIDVCFKAVFATESEYPGQSQHFWEAIQKSIYKMKTVHDKCQTPLDNIFKSHCE
;
A
#
# COMPACT_ATOMS: atom_id res chain seq x y z
N MET A 1 6.17 3.32 -19.86
CA MET A 1 7.23 2.46 -20.46
C MET A 1 7.02 0.96 -20.23
N VAL A 2 6.08 0.53 -19.36
CA VAL A 2 5.69 -0.90 -19.17
C VAL A 2 4.59 -1.36 -20.14
N HIS A 3 3.83 -0.43 -20.74
CA HIS A 3 2.75 -0.75 -21.70
C HIS A 3 3.19 -0.97 -23.17
N LEU A 4 4.48 -0.83 -23.50
CA LEU A 4 4.95 -0.88 -24.89
C LEU A 4 5.36 -2.29 -25.40
N PHE A 5 5.24 -3.32 -24.55
CA PHE A 5 5.57 -4.71 -24.91
C PHE A 5 4.38 -5.67 -24.86
N VAL A 6 3.15 -5.16 -24.78
CA VAL A 6 1.94 -5.99 -24.95
C VAL A 6 1.74 -6.39 -26.43
N HIS A 7 2.38 -5.71 -27.38
CA HIS A 7 2.37 -6.08 -28.80
C HIS A 7 3.51 -7.00 -29.26
N ALA A 8 4.26 -7.63 -28.34
CA ALA A 8 5.14 -8.75 -28.69
C ALA A 8 4.38 -10.09 -28.86
N ARG A 9 3.06 -10.02 -29.06
CA ARG A 9 2.21 -11.17 -29.39
C ARG A 9 2.07 -11.40 -30.91
N ASP A 10 2.54 -10.45 -31.72
CA ASP A 10 2.54 -10.56 -33.19
C ASP A 10 3.75 -11.34 -33.75
N PHE A 11 4.79 -11.57 -32.93
CA PHE A 11 6.01 -12.27 -33.33
C PHE A 11 6.25 -13.44 -32.37
N GLY A 12 5.65 -14.60 -32.68
CA GLY A 12 5.77 -15.81 -31.87
C GLY A 12 7.23 -16.14 -31.50
N CYS A 13 7.45 -16.59 -30.26
CA CYS A 13 8.75 -16.93 -29.66
C CYS A 13 9.82 -15.82 -29.67
N VAL A 14 10.38 -15.50 -28.49
CA VAL A 14 11.45 -14.48 -28.30
C VAL A 14 12.69 -14.75 -29.17
N ASP A 15 12.93 -16.01 -29.54
CA ASP A 15 14.05 -16.41 -30.39
C ASP A 15 13.88 -16.01 -31.85
N SER A 16 12.65 -15.79 -32.32
CA SER A 16 12.36 -15.39 -33.71
C SER A 16 12.58 -13.89 -33.98
N ILE A 17 12.75 -13.07 -32.93
CA ILE A 17 12.82 -11.61 -33.06
C ILE A 17 14.15 -11.19 -33.72
N LYS A 18 14.05 -10.57 -34.92
CA LYS A 18 15.17 -10.04 -35.71
C LYS A 18 15.29 -8.52 -35.57
N ASN A 19 16.41 -7.98 -36.05
CA ASN A 19 16.71 -6.55 -36.07
C ASN A 19 15.62 -5.71 -36.77
N ASP A 20 15.03 -6.22 -37.84
CA ASP A 20 13.97 -5.53 -38.58
C ASP A 20 12.70 -5.34 -37.72
N HIS A 21 12.38 -6.33 -36.87
CA HIS A 21 11.27 -6.23 -35.92
C HIS A 21 11.53 -5.15 -34.86
N LEU A 22 12.78 -5.00 -34.41
CA LEU A 22 13.16 -3.97 -33.44
C LEU A 22 13.09 -2.57 -34.06
N SER A 23 13.45 -2.44 -35.34
CA SER A 23 13.29 -1.19 -36.10
C SER A 23 11.82 -0.80 -36.24
N LEU A 24 10.96 -1.76 -36.66
CA LEU A 24 9.53 -1.55 -36.80
C LEU A 24 8.86 -1.17 -35.47
N LEU A 25 9.26 -1.83 -34.38
CA LEU A 25 8.79 -1.48 -33.04
C LEU A 25 9.18 -0.06 -32.69
N ALA A 26 10.44 0.33 -32.91
CA ALA A 26 10.92 1.68 -32.64
C ALA A 26 10.14 2.75 -33.42
N ASP A 27 9.76 2.49 -34.68
CA ASP A 27 8.90 3.38 -35.47
C ASP A 27 7.52 3.56 -34.83
N ARG A 28 6.87 2.45 -34.44
CA ARG A 28 5.57 2.51 -33.74
C ARG A 28 5.63 3.28 -32.41
N ILE A 29 6.77 3.28 -31.72
CA ILE A 29 6.94 4.07 -30.49
C ILE A 29 6.89 5.56 -30.81
N ILE A 30 7.55 5.99 -31.88
CA ILE A 30 7.61 7.41 -32.27
C ILE A 30 6.25 7.87 -32.77
N ASP A 31 5.54 7.04 -33.52
CA ASP A 31 4.17 7.33 -33.98
C ASP A 31 3.24 7.60 -32.80
N ARG A 32 3.41 6.88 -31.68
CA ARG A 32 2.59 7.06 -30.47
C ARG A 32 3.11 8.14 -29.52
N PHE A 33 4.41 8.38 -29.52
CA PHE A 33 5.10 9.31 -28.63
C PHE A 33 6.03 10.21 -29.44
N THR A 34 5.46 11.25 -30.05
CA THR A 34 6.15 12.13 -31.03
C THR A 34 7.36 12.89 -30.47
N CYS A 35 7.47 13.04 -29.15
CA CYS A 35 8.62 13.68 -28.49
C CYS A 35 9.83 12.74 -28.29
N GLU A 36 9.68 11.44 -28.57
CA GLU A 36 10.73 10.44 -28.41
C GLU A 36 11.59 10.29 -29.68
N LYS A 37 12.85 9.86 -29.51
CA LYS A 37 13.78 9.65 -30.65
C LYS A 37 13.95 8.17 -30.95
N LYS A 38 13.87 7.76 -32.23
CA LYS A 38 14.11 6.37 -32.69
C LYS A 38 15.37 5.74 -32.11
N SER A 39 16.46 6.50 -32.15
CA SER A 39 17.79 6.10 -31.66
C SER A 39 17.84 5.79 -30.17
N THR A 40 16.85 6.24 -29.39
CA THR A 40 16.72 5.86 -27.97
C THR A 40 16.30 4.39 -27.81
N TYR A 41 15.51 3.90 -28.77
CA TYR A 41 14.87 2.58 -28.70
C TYR A 41 15.60 1.54 -29.54
N TYR A 42 16.07 1.92 -30.72
CA TYR A 42 16.80 1.04 -31.62
C TYR A 42 17.83 1.82 -32.45
N ILE A 43 19.07 1.33 -32.47
CA ILE A 43 20.13 1.77 -33.38
C ILE A 43 20.61 0.52 -34.13
N PRO A 44 20.59 0.54 -35.48
CA PRO A 44 20.99 -0.61 -36.28
C PRO A 44 22.49 -0.92 -36.08
N PRO A 45 22.89 -2.19 -36.26
CA PRO A 45 24.30 -2.56 -36.24
C PRO A 45 25.06 -1.86 -37.37
N SER A 46 26.28 -1.42 -37.09
CA SER A 46 27.20 -0.85 -38.08
C SER A 46 28.50 -1.65 -38.11
N GLY A 47 28.82 -2.24 -39.27
CA GLY A 47 29.99 -3.10 -39.45
C GLY A 47 29.96 -4.31 -38.50
N ARG A 48 30.96 -4.40 -37.60
CA ARG A 48 31.07 -5.48 -36.59
C ARG A 48 30.30 -5.21 -35.30
N SER A 49 29.65 -4.04 -35.17
CA SER A 49 28.91 -3.69 -33.94
C SER A 49 27.52 -4.32 -33.90
N VAL A 50 27.06 -4.69 -32.71
CA VAL A 50 25.70 -5.22 -32.49
C VAL A 50 24.68 -4.08 -32.40
N ALA A 51 23.41 -4.38 -32.68
CA ALA A 51 22.32 -3.44 -32.48
C ALA A 51 22.27 -2.93 -31.02
N THR A 52 22.05 -1.63 -30.85
CA THR A 52 21.98 -0.98 -29.52
C THR A 52 20.63 -0.29 -29.32
N GLY A 53 20.41 0.32 -28.15
CA GLY A 53 19.12 0.91 -27.76
C GLY A 53 18.30 0.04 -26.80
N LYS A 54 17.27 0.63 -26.19
CA LYS A 54 16.46 0.00 -25.12
C LYS A 54 15.84 -1.34 -25.55
N LEU A 55 15.37 -1.45 -26.80
CA LEU A 55 14.75 -2.68 -27.32
C LEU A 55 15.79 -3.80 -27.48
N SER A 56 16.96 -3.48 -28.03
CA SER A 56 18.09 -4.42 -28.21
C SER A 56 18.66 -4.92 -26.88
N HIS A 57 18.72 -4.07 -25.85
CA HIS A 57 19.08 -4.47 -24.49
C HIS A 57 18.05 -5.40 -23.85
N LYS A 58 16.76 -5.08 -24.02
CA LYS A 58 15.67 -5.90 -23.48
C LYS A 58 15.65 -7.30 -24.12
N LEU A 59 15.81 -7.40 -25.44
CA LEU A 59 15.86 -8.68 -26.15
C LEU A 59 17.01 -9.57 -25.66
N ARG A 60 18.21 -9.01 -25.50
CA ARG A 60 19.35 -9.74 -24.94
C ARG A 60 19.10 -10.22 -23.51
N ASN A 61 18.46 -9.41 -22.68
CA ASN A 61 18.09 -9.81 -21.32
C ASN A 61 17.05 -10.93 -21.30
N LEU A 62 16.13 -10.94 -22.28
CA LEU A 62 15.14 -12.02 -22.42
C LEU A 62 15.79 -13.33 -22.88
N ARG A 63 16.75 -13.27 -23.83
CA ARG A 63 17.51 -14.44 -24.32
C ARG A 63 18.50 -15.01 -23.31
N ARG A 64 18.92 -14.23 -22.30
CA ARG A 64 19.85 -14.66 -21.25
C ARG A 64 19.17 -15.42 -20.10
N LYS A 65 17.85 -15.53 -20.06
CA LYS A 65 17.17 -16.37 -19.06
C LYS A 65 17.38 -17.86 -19.40
N PRO A 66 17.86 -18.69 -18.47
CA PRO A 66 18.06 -20.13 -18.73
C PRO A 66 16.73 -20.84 -18.99
N ALA A 67 16.76 -21.81 -19.90
CA ALA A 67 15.61 -22.57 -20.41
C ALA A 67 14.82 -23.37 -19.34
N ASN A 68 15.32 -23.47 -18.10
CA ASN A 68 14.61 -24.12 -16.98
C ASN A 68 13.52 -23.26 -16.32
N SER A 69 13.10 -22.16 -16.95
CA SER A 69 11.98 -21.32 -16.47
C SER A 69 10.74 -21.41 -17.37
N GLN A 70 10.64 -22.41 -18.25
CA GLN A 70 9.38 -22.74 -18.92
C GLN A 70 8.55 -23.66 -18.02
N SER A 71 8.17 -23.19 -16.83
CA SER A 71 6.86 -23.58 -16.33
C SER A 71 5.85 -22.95 -17.30
N LYS A 72 5.00 -23.78 -17.89
CA LYS A 72 3.73 -23.34 -18.48
C LYS A 72 2.87 -22.78 -17.36
N GLU A 73 3.22 -21.60 -16.85
CA GLU A 73 2.27 -20.78 -16.12
C GLU A 73 1.43 -20.11 -17.20
N SER A 74 0.23 -20.66 -17.40
CA SER A 74 -0.92 -19.86 -17.77
C SER A 74 -0.98 -18.69 -16.79
N ILE A 75 -0.38 -17.55 -17.16
CA ILE A 75 -0.72 -16.27 -16.57
C ILE A 75 -2.18 -16.07 -16.97
N SER A 76 -3.09 -16.51 -16.11
CA SER A 76 -4.41 -15.91 -16.06
C SER A 76 -4.16 -14.42 -15.96
N GLU A 77 -4.66 -13.65 -16.92
CA GLU A 77 -4.81 -12.21 -16.78
C GLU A 77 -5.69 -11.99 -15.55
N GLU A 78 -5.08 -11.93 -14.35
CA GLU A 78 -5.74 -11.34 -13.20
C GLU A 78 -5.94 -9.87 -13.57
N SER A 79 -7.16 -9.56 -13.97
CA SER A 79 -7.66 -8.21 -14.18
C SER A 79 -7.21 -7.33 -13.02
N VAL A 80 -6.69 -6.14 -13.34
CA VAL A 80 -6.55 -5.10 -12.31
C VAL A 80 -7.94 -4.86 -11.74
N ASP A 81 -8.15 -5.19 -10.47
CA ASP A 81 -9.39 -4.86 -9.78
C ASP A 81 -9.44 -3.33 -9.69
N ASP A 82 -10.31 -2.69 -10.47
CA ASP A 82 -10.73 -1.30 -10.25
C ASP A 82 -12.08 -1.32 -9.51
N PRO A 83 -12.10 -1.07 -8.19
CA PRO A 83 -13.32 -1.00 -7.40
C PRO A 83 -14.28 0.10 -7.87
N ALA A 84 -13.74 1.18 -8.46
CA ALA A 84 -14.54 2.31 -8.89
C ALA A 84 -15.38 1.99 -10.13
N GLU A 85 -14.94 1.06 -11.00
CA GLU A 85 -15.76 0.51 -12.08
C GLU A 85 -16.91 -0.35 -11.55
N ARG A 86 -16.66 -1.17 -10.51
CA ARG A 86 -17.69 -2.05 -9.94
C ARG A 86 -18.86 -1.28 -9.30
N LEU A 87 -18.57 -0.19 -8.60
CA LEU A 87 -19.59 0.65 -7.98
C LEU A 87 -20.37 1.50 -9.00
N ARG A 88 -19.78 1.83 -10.16
CA ARG A 88 -20.47 2.55 -11.25
C ARG A 88 -21.64 1.76 -11.85
N CYS A 89 -21.60 0.42 -11.77
CA CYS A 89 -22.62 -0.47 -12.34
C CYS A 89 -23.69 -0.94 -11.33
N ALA A 90 -23.62 -0.52 -10.07
CA ALA A 90 -24.64 -0.86 -9.08
C ALA A 90 -25.97 -0.16 -9.44
N PRO A 91 -27.13 -0.84 -9.37
CA PRO A 91 -28.42 -0.21 -9.55
C PRO A 91 -28.56 0.94 -8.55
N LYS A 92 -28.85 2.15 -9.05
CA LYS A 92 -29.30 3.24 -8.19
C LYS A 92 -30.67 2.84 -7.67
N ASP A 93 -30.79 2.57 -6.37
CA ASP A 93 -32.10 2.43 -5.75
C ASP A 93 -32.80 3.80 -5.84
N PRO A 94 -33.90 3.93 -6.61
CA PRO A 94 -34.55 5.20 -6.83
C PRO A 94 -35.27 5.75 -5.58
N ASN A 95 -35.33 4.99 -4.48
CA ASN A 95 -36.09 5.34 -3.28
C ASN A 95 -35.25 5.85 -2.10
N VAL A 96 -33.94 6.03 -2.26
CA VAL A 96 -33.08 6.62 -1.23
C VAL A 96 -33.06 8.14 -1.39
N ASP A 97 -33.64 8.86 -0.41
CA ASP A 97 -33.43 10.30 -0.28
C ASP A 97 -31.98 10.57 0.15
N LEU A 98 -31.10 10.65 -0.86
CA LEU A 98 -29.67 10.87 -0.70
C LEU A 98 -29.40 12.19 0.02
N GLU A 99 -30.18 13.23 -0.24
CA GLU A 99 -30.01 14.54 0.38
C GLU A 99 -30.35 14.49 1.87
N ALA A 100 -31.46 13.83 2.25
CA ALA A 100 -31.78 13.59 3.65
C ALA A 100 -30.72 12.73 4.36
N ALA A 101 -30.14 11.73 3.69
CA ALA A 101 -29.06 10.92 4.26
C ALA A 101 -27.78 11.73 4.48
N ILE A 102 -27.39 12.57 3.52
CA ILE A 102 -26.24 13.49 3.64
C ILE A 102 -26.45 14.45 4.80
N ASN A 103 -27.61 15.12 4.85
CA ASN A 103 -27.95 16.06 5.92
C ASN A 103 -27.97 15.37 7.29
N PHE A 104 -28.53 14.17 7.38
CA PHE A 104 -28.51 13.40 8.62
C PHE A 104 -27.07 13.14 9.10
N LEU A 105 -26.18 12.68 8.22
CA LEU A 105 -24.78 12.40 8.60
C LEU A 105 -23.99 13.68 8.92
N ALA A 106 -24.41 14.85 8.45
CA ALA A 106 -23.80 16.12 8.84
C ALA A 106 -24.08 16.46 10.31
N PHE A 107 -25.32 16.26 10.78
CA PHE A 107 -25.79 16.74 12.09
C PHE A 107 -25.97 15.65 13.15
N THR A 108 -26.17 14.39 12.78
CA THR A 108 -26.55 13.31 13.68
C THR A 108 -25.42 12.31 13.91
N ARG A 109 -25.29 11.83 15.15
CA ARG A 109 -24.27 10.84 15.58
C ARG A 109 -24.88 9.57 16.20
N SER A 110 -26.20 9.53 16.35
CA SER A 110 -26.94 8.44 16.99
C SER A 110 -28.39 8.41 16.50
N PRO A 111 -29.05 7.24 16.44
CA PRO A 111 -28.53 5.91 16.78
C PRO A 111 -27.49 5.41 15.76
N TRP A 112 -26.54 4.59 16.22
CA TRP A 112 -25.41 4.17 15.37
C TRP A 112 -25.83 3.27 14.21
N THR A 113 -26.88 2.48 14.38
CA THR A 113 -27.45 1.65 13.31
C THR A 113 -27.93 2.49 12.12
N GLU A 114 -28.63 3.60 12.39
CA GLU A 114 -29.10 4.51 11.34
C GLU A 114 -27.94 5.28 10.69
N VAL A 115 -26.91 5.62 11.48
CA VAL A 115 -25.65 6.16 10.95
C VAL A 115 -25.02 5.19 9.95
N GLU A 116 -24.91 3.91 10.29
CA GLU A 116 -24.31 2.89 9.43
C GLU A 116 -25.11 2.69 8.13
N GLU A 117 -26.44 2.62 8.23
CA GLU A 117 -27.34 2.49 7.07
C GLU A 117 -27.18 3.67 6.10
N LYS A 118 -27.23 4.90 6.62
CA LYS A 118 -27.06 6.12 5.81
C LYS A 118 -25.63 6.30 5.32
N TRP A 119 -24.64 5.81 6.06
CA TRP A 119 -23.25 5.80 5.62
C TRP A 119 -23.10 4.92 4.38
N VAL A 120 -23.65 3.70 4.40
CA VAL A 120 -23.65 2.80 3.24
C VAL A 120 -24.39 3.42 2.05
N SER A 121 -25.56 4.02 2.27
CA SER A 121 -26.35 4.61 1.17
C SER A 121 -25.69 5.84 0.53
N THR A 122 -24.84 6.56 1.28
CA THR A 122 -24.09 7.73 0.79
C THR A 122 -22.69 7.40 0.27
N HIS A 123 -22.27 6.12 0.26
CA HIS A 123 -20.92 5.70 -0.09
C HIS A 123 -20.43 6.27 -1.43
N GLN A 124 -21.22 6.15 -2.49
CA GLN A 124 -20.83 6.61 -3.83
C GLN A 124 -20.65 8.14 -3.89
N TYR A 125 -21.48 8.89 -3.16
CA TYR A 125 -21.37 10.35 -3.07
C TYR A 125 -20.05 10.74 -2.41
N ARG A 126 -19.73 10.11 -1.27
CA ARG A 126 -18.49 10.34 -0.52
C ARG A 126 -17.24 9.96 -1.30
N LEU A 127 -17.28 8.85 -2.03
CA LEU A 127 -16.19 8.43 -2.90
C LEU A 127 -15.91 9.44 -4.03
N ASN A 128 -16.98 10.00 -4.62
CA ASN A 128 -16.84 11.05 -5.64
C ASN A 128 -16.29 12.35 -5.04
N GLN A 129 -16.71 12.71 -3.82
CA GLN A 129 -16.17 13.86 -3.10
C GLN A 129 -14.65 13.74 -2.90
N LEU A 130 -14.16 12.58 -2.44
CA LEU A 130 -12.73 12.33 -2.22
C LEU A 130 -11.89 12.47 -3.50
N LYS A 131 -12.45 12.15 -4.68
CA LYS A 131 -11.78 12.35 -5.97
C LYS A 131 -11.63 13.83 -6.33
N THR A 132 -12.60 14.66 -5.96
CA THR A 132 -12.57 16.11 -6.21
C THR A 132 -11.84 16.90 -5.13
N GLU A 133 -11.85 16.41 -3.89
CA GLU A 133 -11.28 17.07 -2.72
C GLU A 133 -10.50 16.06 -1.85
N PRO A 134 -9.22 15.79 -2.17
CA PRO A 134 -8.42 14.73 -1.55
C PRO A 134 -7.79 15.18 -0.20
N TYR A 135 -8.45 16.10 0.51
CA TYR A 135 -7.96 16.68 1.75
C TYR A 135 -8.78 16.13 2.93
N LEU A 136 -8.16 15.25 3.72
CA LEU A 136 -8.86 14.52 4.79
C LEU A 136 -9.42 15.43 5.88
N ASP A 137 -8.77 16.56 6.17
CA ASP A 137 -9.29 17.55 7.13
C ASP A 137 -10.67 18.09 6.71
N LYS A 138 -10.85 18.35 5.41
CA LYS A 138 -12.13 18.79 4.86
C LYS A 138 -13.15 17.65 4.76
N TYR A 139 -12.71 16.44 4.44
CA TYR A 139 -13.57 15.26 4.43
C TYR A 139 -14.13 14.98 5.84
N PHE A 140 -13.28 14.99 6.87
CA PHE A 140 -13.71 14.78 8.25
C PHE A 140 -14.53 15.95 8.82
N ALA A 141 -14.37 17.17 8.28
CA ALA A 141 -15.24 18.30 8.59
C ALA A 141 -16.63 18.15 7.93
N SER A 142 -16.70 17.57 6.73
CA SER A 142 -17.96 17.28 6.03
C SER A 142 -18.72 16.10 6.64
N TRP A 143 -17.99 15.16 7.24
CA TRP A 143 -18.53 13.94 7.84
C TRP A 143 -18.10 13.80 9.31
N PRO A 144 -18.55 14.68 10.23
CA PRO A 144 -18.04 14.63 11.60
C PRO A 144 -18.50 13.39 12.36
N VAL A 145 -19.35 12.54 11.78
CA VAL A 145 -19.69 11.21 12.31
C VAL A 145 -18.47 10.30 12.42
N LEU A 146 -17.46 10.50 11.56
CA LEU A 146 -16.17 9.82 11.65
C LEU A 146 -15.43 10.14 12.95
N GLN A 147 -15.68 11.29 13.56
CA GLN A 147 -15.03 11.68 14.82
C GLN A 147 -15.61 10.94 16.04
N SER A 148 -16.68 10.17 15.85
CA SER A 148 -17.27 9.33 16.90
C SER A 148 -16.32 8.20 17.30
N PRO A 149 -16.42 7.63 18.52
CA PRO A 149 -15.58 6.52 18.96
C PRO A 149 -15.60 5.30 18.03
N SER A 150 -16.74 5.04 17.39
CA SER A 150 -16.94 3.95 16.42
C SER A 150 -16.69 4.39 14.97
N GLY A 151 -16.25 5.62 14.70
CA GLY A 151 -16.13 6.15 13.34
C GLY A 151 -15.21 5.35 12.42
N CYS A 152 -14.25 4.59 12.96
CA CYS A 152 -13.44 3.69 12.17
C CYS A 152 -14.25 2.56 11.51
N THR A 153 -15.36 2.10 12.10
CA THR A 153 -16.20 1.02 11.51
C THR A 153 -16.85 1.47 10.20
N LEU A 154 -17.11 2.77 10.05
CA LEU A 154 -17.63 3.38 8.83
C LEU A 154 -16.61 3.29 7.68
N LEU A 155 -15.33 3.54 7.96
CA LEU A 155 -14.26 3.36 6.96
C LEU A 155 -14.04 1.88 6.62
N GLU A 156 -14.24 0.98 7.58
CA GLU A 156 -14.23 -0.45 7.29
C GLU A 156 -15.39 -0.86 6.39
N ALA A 157 -16.59 -0.33 6.60
CA ALA A 157 -17.75 -0.58 5.74
C ALA A 157 -17.50 -0.10 4.30
N ASP A 158 -16.88 1.07 4.14
CA ASP A 158 -16.45 1.59 2.84
C ASP A 158 -15.44 0.65 2.16
N PHE A 159 -14.41 0.21 2.88
CA PHE A 159 -13.45 -0.77 2.35
C PHE A 159 -14.14 -2.07 1.93
N ASN A 160 -15.04 -2.59 2.74
CA ASN A 160 -15.72 -3.86 2.47
C ASN A 160 -16.62 -3.76 1.23
N SER A 161 -17.19 -2.57 0.98
CA SER A 161 -17.98 -2.28 -0.22
C SER A 161 -17.09 -2.25 -1.47
N LEU A 162 -15.90 -1.65 -1.38
CA LEU A 162 -14.91 -1.60 -2.47
C LEU A 162 -14.25 -2.97 -2.74
N TRP A 163 -14.04 -3.76 -1.68
CA TRP A 163 -13.27 -5.00 -1.72
C TRP A 163 -13.99 -6.17 -1.01
N PRO A 164 -15.12 -6.66 -1.55
CA PRO A 164 -15.87 -7.75 -0.95
C PRO A 164 -15.03 -9.01 -0.74
N GLY A 165 -15.23 -9.69 0.39
CA GLY A 165 -14.52 -10.93 0.73
C GLY A 165 -13.08 -10.74 1.24
N ARG A 166 -12.59 -9.51 1.37
CA ARG A 166 -11.22 -9.21 1.87
C ARG A 166 -11.18 -8.67 3.31
N ASN A 167 -12.34 -8.56 3.95
CA ASN A 167 -12.56 -7.88 5.23
C ASN A 167 -11.84 -8.49 6.44
N SER A 168 -11.56 -9.79 6.43
CA SER A 168 -10.97 -10.51 7.58
C SER A 168 -9.70 -11.29 7.25
N VAL A 169 -9.19 -11.17 6.02
CA VAL A 169 -8.09 -12.01 5.50
C VAL A 169 -6.80 -11.82 6.30
N ILE A 170 -6.54 -10.62 6.82
CA ILE A 170 -5.34 -10.35 7.62
C ILE A 170 -5.29 -11.19 8.90
N PHE A 171 -6.43 -11.44 9.55
CA PHE A 171 -6.47 -12.18 10.81
C PHE A 171 -6.10 -13.66 10.64
N SER A 172 -6.36 -14.24 9.46
CA SER A 172 -5.98 -15.63 9.17
C SER A 172 -4.58 -15.77 8.57
N LYS A 173 -4.13 -14.79 7.78
CA LYS A 173 -2.84 -14.86 7.07
C LYS A 173 -1.67 -14.29 7.88
N TRP A 174 -1.89 -13.26 8.71
CA TRP A 174 -0.81 -12.62 9.46
C TRP A 174 -0.08 -13.56 10.42
N PRO A 175 -0.73 -14.42 11.23
CA PRO A 175 -0.02 -15.25 12.21
C PRO A 175 1.09 -16.12 11.59
N LEU A 176 0.82 -16.71 10.42
CA LEU A 176 1.79 -17.51 9.66
C LEU A 176 2.95 -16.66 9.13
N PHE A 177 2.65 -15.45 8.69
CA PHE A 177 3.65 -14.49 8.22
C PHE A 177 4.53 -14.01 9.38
N GLU A 178 3.93 -13.65 10.50
CA GLU A 178 4.61 -13.15 11.70
C GLU A 178 5.63 -14.14 12.24
N GLU A 179 5.28 -15.43 12.31
CA GLU A 179 6.20 -16.48 12.75
C GLU A 179 7.43 -16.57 11.84
N LYS A 180 7.23 -16.58 10.52
CA LYS A 180 8.32 -16.66 9.55
C LYS A 180 9.18 -15.40 9.55
N LEU A 181 8.53 -14.24 9.65
CA LEU A 181 9.21 -12.96 9.72
C LEU A 181 10.14 -12.89 10.93
N LEU A 182 9.68 -13.30 12.11
CA LEU A 182 10.50 -13.28 13.33
C LEU A 182 11.67 -14.26 13.24
N LYS A 183 11.46 -15.47 12.68
CA LYS A 183 12.56 -16.43 12.42
C LYS A 183 13.63 -15.88 11.45
N LEU A 184 13.19 -15.15 10.43
CA LEU A 184 14.12 -14.49 9.49
C LEU A 184 14.86 -13.34 10.18
N ALA A 185 14.14 -12.56 10.98
CA ALA A 185 14.67 -11.41 11.70
C ALA A 185 15.81 -11.78 12.65
N GLU A 186 15.71 -12.90 13.35
CA GLU A 186 16.78 -13.42 14.23
C GLU A 186 18.11 -13.61 13.50
N LYS A 187 18.09 -13.92 12.20
CA LYS A 187 19.29 -14.20 11.40
C LYS A 187 19.79 -12.96 10.67
N ASP A 188 18.88 -12.19 10.10
CA ASP A 188 19.22 -11.19 9.08
C ASP A 188 19.25 -9.75 9.61
N VAL A 189 18.67 -9.48 10.77
CA VAL A 189 18.69 -8.14 11.37
C VAL A 189 20.06 -7.84 11.97
N LYS A 190 20.72 -6.83 11.40
CA LYS A 190 22.08 -6.45 11.77
C LYS A 190 22.16 -5.16 12.57
N ASP A 191 21.22 -4.23 12.38
CA ASP A 191 21.26 -2.94 13.03
C ASP A 191 20.93 -3.02 14.53
N GLN A 192 21.63 -2.22 15.33
CA GLN A 192 21.57 -2.31 16.79
C GLN A 192 20.19 -2.01 17.36
N THR A 193 19.47 -1.04 16.79
CA THR A 193 18.15 -0.64 17.25
C THR A 193 17.15 -1.77 17.03
N SER A 194 17.14 -2.39 15.85
CA SER A 194 16.23 -3.50 15.56
C SER A 194 16.60 -4.78 16.31
N LYS A 195 17.89 -5.02 16.60
CA LYS A 195 18.32 -6.07 17.53
C LYS A 195 17.78 -5.85 18.95
N ALA A 196 17.82 -4.61 19.43
CA ALA A 196 17.26 -4.25 20.73
C ALA A 196 15.73 -4.39 20.77
N ILE A 197 15.03 -4.13 19.65
CA ILE A 197 13.59 -4.39 19.52
C ILE A 197 13.31 -5.91 19.53
N LEU A 198 14.08 -6.68 18.76
CA LEU A 198 13.98 -8.14 18.71
C LEU A 198 14.20 -8.80 20.06
N SER A 199 15.16 -8.32 20.85
CA SER A 199 15.47 -8.89 22.17
C SER A 199 14.37 -8.69 23.22
N LEU A 200 13.37 -7.84 22.94
CA LEU A 200 12.17 -7.73 23.77
C LEU A 200 11.26 -8.96 23.63
N LEU A 201 11.38 -9.71 22.53
CA LEU A 201 10.58 -10.90 22.30
C LEU A 201 10.97 -12.01 23.28
N LYS A 202 10.02 -12.42 24.11
CA LYS A 202 10.15 -13.45 25.14
C LYS A 202 9.09 -14.54 24.93
N PRO A 203 9.28 -15.75 25.48
CA PRO A 203 8.30 -16.84 25.34
C PRO A 203 6.87 -16.48 25.79
N ASN A 204 6.74 -15.55 26.74
CA ASN A 204 5.46 -15.08 27.28
C ASN A 204 5.02 -13.70 26.77
N THR A 205 5.62 -13.19 25.69
CA THR A 205 5.20 -11.94 25.08
C THR A 205 3.75 -12.07 24.58
N SER A 206 2.92 -11.10 24.92
CA SER A 206 1.52 -11.04 24.47
C SER A 206 1.39 -11.02 22.95
N SER A 207 0.24 -11.44 22.41
CA SER A 207 -0.01 -11.36 20.96
C SER A 207 0.21 -9.94 20.42
N ASP A 208 -0.28 -8.92 21.13
CA ASP A 208 -0.11 -7.52 20.74
C ASP A 208 1.36 -7.09 20.75
N GLY A 209 2.12 -7.51 21.77
CA GLY A 209 3.54 -7.22 21.82
C GLY A 209 4.30 -7.93 20.69
N ARG A 210 3.94 -9.18 20.39
CA ARG A 210 4.52 -9.96 19.30
C ARG A 210 4.31 -9.28 17.95
N THR A 211 3.07 -8.85 17.69
CA THR A 211 2.71 -8.13 16.46
C THR A 211 3.39 -6.78 16.38
N ALA A 212 3.42 -6.00 17.47
CA ALA A 212 4.08 -4.69 17.47
C ALA A 212 5.59 -4.81 17.21
N ILE A 213 6.26 -5.80 17.81
CA ILE A 213 7.67 -6.14 17.56
C ILE A 213 7.85 -6.52 16.08
N ALA A 214 7.09 -7.49 15.58
CA ALA A 214 7.17 -7.96 14.20
C ALA A 214 7.00 -6.80 13.18
N PHE A 215 5.99 -5.95 13.37
CA PHE A 215 5.74 -4.79 12.51
C PHE A 215 6.88 -3.76 12.58
N SER A 216 7.47 -3.58 13.77
CA SER A 216 8.59 -2.64 13.98
C SER A 216 9.92 -3.09 13.36
N ILE A 217 10.08 -4.39 13.09
CA ILE A 217 11.31 -4.97 12.55
C ILE A 217 11.31 -5.06 11.02
N LEU A 218 10.13 -5.06 10.39
CA LEU A 218 9.99 -5.09 8.92
C LEU A 218 10.97 -4.17 8.20
N PRO A 219 11.17 -2.90 8.62
CA PRO A 219 12.12 -2.01 7.98
C PRO A 219 13.59 -2.41 8.03
N ALA A 220 13.99 -3.23 8.99
CA ALA A 220 15.36 -3.74 9.08
C ALA A 220 15.59 -4.94 8.15
N LEU A 221 14.55 -5.77 7.99
CA LEU A 221 14.58 -6.92 7.08
C LEU A 221 14.52 -6.51 5.61
N CYS A 222 13.72 -5.49 5.29
CA CYS A 222 13.63 -4.96 3.94
C CYS A 222 13.81 -3.43 3.94
N PRO A 223 15.05 -2.93 4.07
CA PRO A 223 15.33 -1.51 4.15
C PRO A 223 14.71 -0.70 3.01
N PRO A 224 14.29 0.56 3.26
CA PRO A 224 13.83 1.45 2.20
C PRO A 224 14.92 1.61 1.12
N THR A 225 14.54 1.37 -0.14
CA THR A 225 15.44 1.53 -1.30
C THR A 225 15.04 2.68 -2.21
N ARG A 226 13.81 3.19 -2.04
CA ARG A 226 13.24 4.22 -2.89
C ARG A 226 13.43 5.60 -2.26
N LYS A 227 13.96 6.53 -3.05
CA LYS A 227 14.02 7.95 -2.67
C LYS A 227 12.65 8.60 -2.82
N ILE A 228 12.30 9.46 -1.87
CA ILE A 228 11.09 10.27 -1.88
C ILE A 228 11.45 11.74 -2.05
N LYS A 229 10.57 12.50 -2.69
CA LYS A 229 10.79 13.92 -2.97
C LYS A 229 10.40 14.75 -1.74
N LEU A 230 11.27 15.65 -1.30
CA LEU A 230 11.01 16.61 -0.24
C LEU A 230 10.40 17.91 -0.80
N ASN A 231 9.89 18.78 0.08
CA ASN A 231 9.40 20.12 -0.26
C ASN A 231 10.41 20.97 -1.07
N ASN A 232 11.70 20.88 -0.73
CA ASN A 232 12.78 21.58 -1.43
C ASN A 232 13.17 20.92 -2.78
N GLY A 233 12.42 19.91 -3.23
CA GLY A 233 12.67 19.18 -4.47
C GLY A 233 13.76 18.10 -4.39
N LYS A 234 14.52 18.02 -3.30
CA LYS A 234 15.57 17.02 -3.13
C LYS A 234 14.99 15.62 -3.01
N LEU A 235 15.67 14.65 -3.63
CA LEU A 235 15.40 13.23 -3.43
C LEU A 235 16.11 12.72 -2.18
N TRP A 236 15.34 12.13 -1.28
CA TRP A 236 15.81 11.68 0.03
C TRP A 236 15.49 10.21 0.26
N LEU A 237 16.46 9.44 0.75
CA LEU A 237 16.28 8.02 1.05
C LEU A 237 15.90 7.87 2.54
N PRO A 238 14.74 7.30 2.87
CA PRO A 238 14.34 7.08 4.24
C PRO A 238 15.26 6.13 4.99
N SER A 239 15.53 6.44 6.26
CA SER A 239 16.20 5.50 7.14
C SER A 239 15.24 4.39 7.58
N ILE A 240 15.81 3.29 8.11
CA ILE A 240 15.06 2.20 8.76
C ILE A 240 14.17 2.77 9.89
N ALA A 241 14.68 3.73 10.66
CA ALA A 241 13.94 4.33 11.76
C ALA A 241 12.73 5.14 11.25
N GLU A 242 12.87 5.90 10.18
CA GLU A 242 11.76 6.69 9.63
C GLU A 242 10.71 5.83 8.94
N ALA A 243 11.13 4.75 8.28
CA ALA A 243 10.21 3.75 7.75
C ALA A 243 9.47 3.00 8.86
N ARG A 244 10.11 2.73 9.99
CA ARG A 244 9.43 2.17 11.17
C ARG A 244 8.39 3.14 11.71
N SER A 245 8.78 4.39 11.94
CA SER A 245 7.88 5.41 12.48
C SER A 245 6.71 5.75 11.54
N SER A 246 6.85 5.52 10.22
CA SER A 246 5.73 5.67 9.29
C SER A 246 4.79 4.47 9.27
N MET A 247 5.18 3.33 9.82
CA MET A 247 4.32 2.14 9.94
C MET A 247 3.62 2.10 11.30
N ILE A 248 4.40 2.27 12.38
CA ILE A 248 3.92 2.11 13.75
C ILE A 248 4.70 3.04 14.69
N LEU A 249 3.97 3.86 15.44
CA LEU A 249 4.51 4.67 16.52
C LEU A 249 4.37 3.95 17.85
N HIS A 250 5.33 4.17 18.75
CA HIS A 250 5.30 3.66 20.11
C HIS A 250 5.32 4.82 21.10
N ALA A 251 4.34 4.84 22.01
CA ALA A 251 4.31 5.74 23.16
C ALA A 251 4.46 4.94 24.46
N GLN A 252 5.35 5.38 25.37
CA GLN A 252 5.61 4.61 26.60
C GLN A 252 4.39 4.54 27.54
N ASN A 253 3.49 5.52 27.45
CA ASN A 253 2.27 5.60 28.24
C ASN A 253 1.25 6.53 27.57
N ALA A 254 0.02 6.54 28.08
CA ALA A 254 -1.09 7.32 27.52
C ALA A 254 -0.79 8.83 27.41
N ASN A 255 -0.03 9.39 28.36
CA ASN A 255 0.30 10.82 28.39
C ASN A 255 1.24 11.23 27.24
N LYS A 256 1.98 10.28 26.67
CA LYS A 256 2.91 10.53 25.55
C LYS A 256 2.26 10.45 24.18
N VAL A 257 1.06 9.85 24.06
CA VAL A 257 0.37 9.63 22.76
C VAL A 257 0.26 10.92 21.94
N ARG A 258 -0.26 12.00 22.53
CA ARG A 258 -0.45 13.28 21.82
C ARG A 258 0.89 13.93 21.42
N LEU A 259 1.91 13.83 22.27
CA LEU A 259 3.25 14.34 21.97
C LEU A 259 3.87 13.57 20.80
N THR A 260 3.84 12.24 20.86
CA THR A 260 4.36 11.34 19.82
C THR A 260 3.69 11.57 18.46
N LEU A 261 2.36 11.78 18.44
CA LEU A 261 1.65 12.15 17.22
C LEU A 261 2.08 13.52 16.69
N LYS A 262 2.18 14.53 17.55
CA LYS A 262 2.59 15.89 17.17
C LYS A 262 3.99 15.91 16.57
N GLU A 263 4.95 15.28 17.24
CA GLU A 263 6.35 15.20 16.76
C GLU A 263 6.44 14.52 15.40
N ASN A 264 5.67 13.45 15.18
CA ASN A 264 5.61 12.78 13.88
C ASN A 264 5.00 13.68 12.79
N THR A 265 3.90 14.35 13.09
CA THR A 265 3.23 15.29 12.17
C THR A 265 4.14 16.46 11.80
N ASP A 266 4.78 17.09 12.78
CA ASP A 266 5.71 18.21 12.57
C ASP A 266 6.90 17.78 11.70
N ARG A 267 7.41 16.56 11.91
CA ARG A 267 8.46 15.97 11.06
C ARG A 267 8.01 15.79 9.62
N LEU A 268 6.82 15.25 9.40
CA LEU A 268 6.27 15.03 8.04
C LEU A 268 6.04 16.37 7.32
N PHE A 269 5.46 17.36 8.00
CA PHE A 269 5.25 18.69 7.40
C PHE A 269 6.56 19.38 7.04
N LYS A 270 7.60 19.29 7.89
CA LYS A 270 8.95 19.79 7.56
C LYS A 270 9.53 19.13 6.30
N GLN A 271 9.18 17.86 6.05
CA GLN A 271 9.59 17.11 4.85
C GLN A 271 8.69 17.38 3.63
N GLY A 272 7.63 18.19 3.76
CA GLY A 272 6.66 18.43 2.69
C GLY A 272 5.70 17.25 2.46
N GLN A 273 5.48 16.44 3.48
CA GLN A 273 4.67 15.23 3.38
C GLN A 273 3.34 15.38 4.09
N ARG A 274 2.36 14.62 3.61
CA ARG A 274 1.05 14.50 4.24
C ARG A 274 1.09 13.44 5.33
N VAL A 275 0.29 13.65 6.37
CA VAL A 275 0.02 12.62 7.37
C VAL A 275 -0.94 11.62 6.74
N GLN A 276 -0.52 10.36 6.67
CA GLN A 276 -1.35 9.24 6.24
C GLN A 276 -1.93 8.53 7.47
N PRO A 277 -2.92 7.64 7.32
CA PRO A 277 -3.37 6.79 8.41
C PRO A 277 -2.19 6.15 9.15
N LEU A 278 -2.22 6.21 10.48
CA LEU A 278 -1.08 5.85 11.31
C LEU A 278 -1.48 5.05 12.54
N ILE A 279 -0.69 4.03 12.85
CA ILE A 279 -0.87 3.19 14.03
C ILE A 279 -0.03 3.76 15.17
N ILE A 280 -0.61 3.82 16.37
CA ILE A 280 0.13 4.08 17.61
C ILE A 280 -0.19 3.02 18.66
N VAL A 281 0.87 2.42 19.21
CA VAL A 281 0.78 1.45 20.30
C VAL A 281 1.32 2.06 21.59
N VAL A 282 0.70 1.69 22.71
CA VAL A 282 0.98 2.26 24.02
C VAL A 282 1.38 1.17 25.01
N GLY A 283 2.51 1.35 25.68
CA GLY A 283 3.01 0.45 26.70
C GLY A 283 4.45 0.79 27.06
N PRO A 284 4.98 0.39 28.23
CA PRO A 284 6.33 0.76 28.65
C PRO A 284 7.40 0.31 27.64
N THR A 285 7.18 -0.85 27.02
CA THR A 285 8.04 -1.47 26.01
C THR A 285 7.16 -2.18 24.97
N LEU A 286 7.72 -2.50 23.79
CA LEU A 286 6.96 -3.14 22.71
C LEU A 286 6.46 -4.56 23.06
N ASP A 287 7.06 -5.27 24.03
CA ASP A 287 6.55 -6.57 24.51
C ASP A 287 5.36 -6.43 25.48
N LYS A 288 5.11 -5.23 25.99
CA LYS A 288 4.10 -4.91 27.02
C LYS A 288 3.10 -3.87 26.54
N ILE A 289 2.52 -4.10 25.36
CA ILE A 289 1.46 -3.23 24.83
C ILE A 289 0.19 -3.36 25.68
N THR A 290 -0.42 -2.23 25.97
CA THR A 290 -1.64 -2.09 26.79
C THR A 290 -2.81 -1.51 26.00
N LYS A 291 -2.54 -0.68 24.99
CA LYS A 291 -3.53 -0.08 24.11
C LYS A 291 -2.96 0.11 22.72
N SER A 292 -3.83 0.12 21.72
CA SER A 292 -3.50 0.46 20.35
C SER A 292 -4.56 1.38 19.75
N TYR A 293 -4.13 2.24 18.83
CA TYR A 293 -4.99 3.23 18.19
C TYR A 293 -4.65 3.38 16.72
N VAL A 294 -5.63 3.86 15.95
CA VAL A 294 -5.44 4.35 14.59
C VAL A 294 -5.75 5.84 14.57
N CYS A 295 -4.83 6.63 14.03
CA CYS A 295 -4.96 8.07 13.84
C CYS A 295 -5.18 8.37 12.36
N ILE A 296 -6.25 9.10 12.04
CA ILE A 296 -6.51 9.62 10.70
C ILE A 296 -6.98 11.06 10.84
N ASP A 297 -6.37 11.96 10.07
CA ASP A 297 -6.46 13.40 10.29
C ASP A 297 -6.14 13.73 11.76
N LYS A 298 -7.11 14.22 12.54
CA LYS A 298 -7.00 14.54 13.98
C LYS A 298 -7.74 13.54 14.87
N THR A 299 -8.43 12.58 14.27
CA THR A 299 -9.25 11.59 14.97
C THR A 299 -8.40 10.40 15.39
N LEU A 300 -8.56 9.97 16.64
CA LEU A 300 -7.83 8.86 17.22
C LEU A 300 -8.81 7.81 17.74
N TRP A 301 -8.92 6.68 17.06
CA TRP A 301 -9.79 5.58 17.49
C TRP A 301 -9.01 4.52 18.25
N ALA A 302 -9.54 4.12 19.40
CA ALA A 302 -9.04 2.95 20.12
C ALA A 302 -9.46 1.67 19.38
N THR A 303 -8.57 0.70 19.32
CA THR A 303 -8.84 -0.61 18.72
C THR A 303 -8.68 -1.72 19.75
N SER A 304 -9.30 -2.87 19.50
CA SER A 304 -9.31 -4.00 20.43
C SER A 304 -7.94 -4.67 20.61
N CYS A 305 -7.07 -4.59 19.60
CA CYS A 305 -5.73 -5.19 19.60
C CYS A 305 -4.86 -4.53 18.50
N VAL A 306 -3.55 -4.79 18.50
CA VAL A 306 -2.61 -4.23 17.51
C VAL A 306 -2.93 -4.73 16.10
N MET A 307 -3.34 -6.00 15.96
CA MET A 307 -3.76 -6.56 14.68
C MET A 307 -4.94 -5.80 14.08
N LYS A 308 -5.93 -5.45 14.92
CA LYS A 308 -7.07 -4.65 14.49
C LYS A 308 -6.65 -3.24 14.08
N SER A 309 -5.65 -2.64 14.73
CA SER A 309 -5.09 -1.35 14.29
C SER A 309 -4.46 -1.43 12.91
N ILE A 310 -3.71 -2.51 12.61
CA ILE A 310 -3.12 -2.73 11.29
C ILE A 310 -4.21 -2.86 10.23
N ASP A 311 -5.22 -3.67 10.50
CA ASP A 311 -6.35 -3.89 9.61
C ASP A 311 -7.12 -2.59 9.32
N VAL A 312 -7.52 -1.86 10.36
CA VAL A 312 -8.23 -0.58 10.22
C VAL A 312 -7.37 0.46 9.50
N CYS A 313 -6.09 0.57 9.83
CA CYS A 313 -5.17 1.50 9.18
C CYS A 313 -5.03 1.19 7.69
N PHE A 314 -4.88 -0.09 7.32
CA PHE A 314 -4.81 -0.52 5.93
C PHE A 314 -6.10 -0.21 5.17
N LYS A 315 -7.25 -0.60 5.71
CA LYS A 315 -8.56 -0.40 5.10
C LYS A 315 -8.86 1.07 4.88
N ALA A 316 -8.51 1.90 5.86
CA ALA A 316 -8.77 3.32 5.79
C ALA A 316 -8.04 4.00 4.62
N VAL A 317 -6.84 3.55 4.25
CA VAL A 317 -6.12 4.10 3.08
C VAL A 317 -6.98 4.01 1.82
N PHE A 318 -7.68 2.89 1.60
CA PHE A 318 -8.58 2.73 0.46
C PHE A 318 -9.90 3.46 0.65
N ALA A 319 -10.49 3.38 1.84
CA ALA A 319 -11.76 4.06 2.15
C ALA A 319 -11.67 5.58 1.99
N THR A 320 -10.47 6.15 2.16
CA THR A 320 -10.21 7.59 2.06
C THR A 320 -9.39 7.98 0.84
N GLU A 321 -9.25 7.11 -0.18
CA GLU A 321 -8.48 7.37 -1.41
C GLU A 321 -7.08 7.97 -1.13
N SER A 322 -6.45 7.49 -0.07
CA SER A 322 -5.19 8.00 0.45
C SER A 322 -4.00 7.21 -0.09
N GLU A 323 -2.81 7.79 0.02
CA GLU A 323 -1.58 7.10 -0.36
C GLU A 323 -0.94 6.42 0.86
N TYR A 324 -0.20 5.33 0.64
CA TYR A 324 0.66 4.83 1.71
C TYR A 324 1.77 5.84 2.06
N PRO A 325 2.24 5.86 3.33
CA PRO A 325 3.39 6.66 3.70
C PRO A 325 4.60 6.36 2.81
N GLY A 326 5.21 7.39 2.22
CA GLY A 326 6.31 7.21 1.26
C GLY A 326 7.53 6.46 1.83
N GLN A 327 7.77 6.56 3.14
CA GLN A 327 8.88 5.87 3.82
C GLN A 327 8.67 4.36 3.93
N SER A 328 7.41 3.93 3.97
CA SER A 328 7.03 2.53 4.16
C SER A 328 6.09 1.99 3.07
N GLN A 329 6.00 2.68 1.94
CA GLN A 329 5.08 2.34 0.85
C GLN A 329 5.22 0.89 0.41
N HIS A 330 6.46 0.41 0.25
CA HIS A 330 6.73 -0.95 -0.21
C HIS A 330 6.29 -2.03 0.77
N PHE A 331 6.24 -1.75 2.08
CA PHE A 331 5.72 -2.72 3.05
C PHE A 331 4.21 -2.85 2.96
N TRP A 332 3.51 -1.71 2.87
CA TRP A 332 2.06 -1.67 2.72
C TRP A 332 1.61 -2.31 1.40
N GLU A 333 2.34 -2.06 0.31
CA GLU A 333 2.11 -2.73 -0.98
C GLU A 333 2.34 -4.26 -0.89
N ALA A 334 3.33 -4.71 -0.10
CA ALA A 334 3.57 -6.13 0.11
C ALA A 334 2.43 -6.77 0.92
N ILE A 335 1.93 -6.12 1.97
CA ILE A 335 0.74 -6.54 2.73
C ILE A 335 -0.49 -6.59 1.81
N GLN A 336 -0.71 -5.56 1.01
CA GLN A 336 -1.79 -5.47 0.04
C GLN A 336 -1.81 -6.67 -0.91
N LYS A 337 -0.68 -6.93 -1.59
CA LYS A 337 -0.58 -7.98 -2.61
C LYS A 337 -0.60 -9.38 -2.01
N SER A 338 0.01 -9.54 -0.85
CA SER A 338 0.32 -10.85 -0.31
C SER A 338 -0.69 -11.37 0.69
N ILE A 339 -1.20 -10.47 1.54
CA ILE A 339 -2.21 -10.80 2.55
C ILE A 339 -3.59 -10.57 1.96
N TYR A 340 -3.90 -9.34 1.56
CA TYR A 340 -5.24 -9.01 1.05
C TYR A 340 -5.48 -9.44 -0.41
N LYS A 341 -4.44 -9.90 -1.12
CA LYS A 341 -4.51 -10.31 -2.53
C LYS A 341 -5.08 -9.21 -3.44
N MET A 342 -4.70 -7.96 -3.19
CA MET A 342 -5.15 -6.80 -3.97
C MET A 342 -4.07 -6.25 -4.88
N LYS A 343 -4.49 -5.85 -6.08
CA LYS A 343 -3.67 -5.13 -7.05
C LYS A 343 -4.42 -3.87 -7.47
N THR A 344 -3.72 -2.76 -7.56
CA THR A 344 -4.30 -1.49 -8.05
C THR A 344 -3.48 -0.92 -9.21
N VAL A 345 -4.08 0.02 -9.94
CA VAL A 345 -3.37 0.80 -10.97
C VAL A 345 -2.23 1.67 -10.40
N HIS A 346 -2.26 1.94 -9.10
CA HIS A 346 -1.27 2.77 -8.39
C HIS A 346 -0.10 1.95 -7.82
N ASP A 347 -0.17 0.62 -7.90
CA ASP A 347 0.85 -0.27 -7.37
C ASP A 347 2.20 0.01 -8.05
N LYS A 348 3.22 0.25 -7.22
CA LYS A 348 4.60 0.36 -7.71
C LYS A 348 5.25 -1.04 -7.68
N CYS A 349 6.37 -1.19 -8.41
CA CYS A 349 7.04 -2.46 -8.73
C CYS A 349 7.13 -3.49 -7.59
N GLN A 350 7.29 -4.77 -7.94
CA GLN A 350 7.48 -5.88 -6.99
C GLN A 350 8.61 -5.61 -5.99
N THR A 351 8.38 -6.01 -4.74
CA THR A 351 9.30 -5.81 -3.61
C THR A 351 9.97 -7.14 -3.24
N PRO A 352 11.17 -7.15 -2.62
CA PRO A 352 11.75 -8.38 -2.07
C PRO A 352 10.87 -9.06 -1.03
N LEU A 353 10.00 -8.31 -0.34
CA LEU A 353 9.00 -8.85 0.58
C LEU A 353 8.01 -9.75 -0.16
N ASP A 354 7.67 -9.43 -1.41
CA ASP A 354 6.79 -10.27 -2.22
C ASP A 354 7.32 -11.71 -2.29
N ASN A 355 8.65 -11.92 -2.25
CA ASN A 355 9.23 -13.27 -2.23
C ASN A 355 9.10 -13.96 -0.87
N ILE A 356 9.26 -13.22 0.25
CA ILE A 356 8.98 -13.73 1.61
C ILE A 356 7.51 -14.16 1.69
N PHE A 357 6.63 -13.37 1.08
CA PHE A 357 5.20 -13.63 1.04
C PHE A 357 4.78 -14.72 0.03
N LYS A 358 5.40 -14.80 -1.15
CA LYS A 358 5.06 -15.74 -2.25
C LYS A 358 5.56 -17.15 -1.99
N SER A 359 6.77 -17.31 -1.47
CA SER A 359 7.40 -18.63 -1.27
C SER A 359 6.62 -19.57 -0.36
N HIS A 360 5.55 -19.10 0.29
CA HIS A 360 4.82 -19.90 1.26
C HIS A 360 3.32 -19.56 1.40
N CYS A 361 2.71 -18.96 0.38
CA CYS A 361 1.23 -18.86 0.26
C CYS A 361 0.64 -19.99 -0.60
N GLU A 362 1.48 -20.88 -1.13
CA GLU A 362 1.10 -22.14 -1.78
C GLU A 362 1.15 -23.30 -0.80
#